data_AF-A0A925B9C7-F1
#
_entry.id   AF-A0A925B9C7-F1
#
_cell.length_a   1.000
_cell.length_b   1.000
_cell.length_c   1.000
_cell.angle_alpha   90.00
_cell.angle_beta   90.00
_cell.angle_gamma   90.00
#
_symmetry.space_group_name_H-M   'P 1'
#
loop_
_entity.id
_entity.type
_entity.pdbx_description
1 polymer ?
#
loop_
_entity_poly.entity_id
_entity_poly.type
_entity_poly.pdbx_seq_one_letter_code
_entity_poly.pdbx_strand_id
1 'polypeptide(L)'
;MLLAGLLCTGAWAQSEEPRTLELTGGGSVTYSLRIHPANAHVARITGELAPTSALDAARLLNLHLAAGDIEEAALLSNSPRRRFEVLRDYRESVGEEEFKRVFARYFDPENRLLAEIAIGNHRLLVWDLKEGATRIAGQYFVEIEGRYLVDDVPNDARTSLRWVLEAYRSGKLSR
;
A
#
# COMPACT_ATOMS: atom_id res chain seq x y z
N MET A 1 -6.18 -49.31 -17.60
CA MET A 1 -5.66 -48.93 -16.28
C MET A 1 -5.18 -47.49 -16.36
N LEU A 2 -5.95 -46.57 -15.79
CA LEU A 2 -5.60 -45.14 -15.68
C LEU A 2 -4.63 -44.95 -14.51
N LEU A 3 -3.50 -44.31 -14.73
CA LEU A 3 -2.63 -43.78 -13.69
C LEU A 3 -2.92 -42.28 -13.56
N ALA A 4 -3.49 -41.91 -12.41
CA ALA A 4 -3.83 -40.56 -12.04
C ALA A 4 -2.55 -39.77 -11.69
N GLY A 5 -2.29 -38.68 -12.42
CA GLY A 5 -1.27 -37.70 -12.07
C GLY A 5 -1.78 -36.81 -10.94
N LEU A 6 -1.15 -36.93 -9.76
CA LEU A 6 -1.34 -36.00 -8.66
C LEU A 6 -0.49 -34.75 -8.95
N LEU A 7 -1.12 -33.68 -9.43
CA LEU A 7 -0.49 -32.36 -9.50
C LEU A 7 -0.64 -31.70 -8.13
N CYS A 8 0.43 -31.69 -7.33
CA CYS A 8 0.54 -30.85 -6.16
C CYS A 8 0.63 -29.38 -6.60
N THR A 9 -0.49 -28.66 -6.57
CA THR A 9 -0.51 -27.20 -6.64
C THR A 9 -0.04 -26.66 -5.29
N GLY A 10 1.26 -26.41 -5.17
CA GLY A 10 1.81 -25.70 -4.02
C GLY A 10 1.25 -24.28 -3.97
N ALA A 11 0.32 -24.03 -3.06
CA ALA A 11 -0.02 -22.68 -2.64
C ALA A 11 1.22 -22.10 -1.97
N TRP A 12 1.88 -21.16 -2.65
CA TRP A 12 2.92 -20.33 -2.04
C TRP A 12 2.24 -19.44 -1.02
N ALA A 13 2.10 -19.90 0.22
CA ALA A 13 1.80 -19.03 1.33
C ALA A 13 2.98 -18.06 1.46
N GLN A 14 2.83 -16.82 0.98
CA GLN A 14 3.77 -15.75 1.30
C GLN A 14 3.80 -15.65 2.83
N SER A 15 4.89 -16.07 3.45
CA SER A 15 5.01 -16.15 4.90
C SER A 15 4.96 -14.75 5.49
N GLU A 16 3.98 -14.51 6.35
CA GLU A 16 3.99 -13.36 7.23
C GLU A 16 5.03 -13.61 8.33
N GLU A 17 6.03 -12.74 8.41
CA GLU A 17 7.08 -12.82 9.42
C GLU A 17 6.76 -11.87 10.58
N PRO A 18 6.53 -12.36 11.81
CA PRO A 18 6.38 -11.48 12.95
C PRO A 18 7.70 -10.77 13.26
N ARG A 19 7.64 -9.46 13.49
CA ARG A 19 8.78 -8.61 13.82
C ARG A 19 8.44 -7.66 14.95
N THR A 20 9.47 -7.17 15.62
CA THR A 20 9.36 -6.16 16.67
C THR A 20 10.33 -5.03 16.37
N LEU A 21 9.84 -3.79 16.37
CA LEU A 21 10.63 -2.56 16.23
C LEU A 21 10.76 -1.90 17.60
N GLU A 22 11.99 -1.79 18.10
CA GLU A 22 12.29 -0.98 19.28
C GLU A 22 12.31 0.52 18.93
N LEU A 23 11.66 1.35 19.74
CA LEU A 23 11.56 2.79 19.54
C LEU A 23 12.65 3.56 20.31
N THR A 24 13.14 4.66 19.74
CA THR A 24 14.24 5.46 20.32
C THR A 24 13.90 6.07 21.69
N GLY A 25 12.61 6.26 21.99
CA GLY A 25 12.12 6.79 23.29
C GLY A 25 11.72 5.73 24.31
N GLY A 26 12.01 4.45 24.04
CA GLY A 26 11.47 3.32 24.79
C GLY A 26 10.14 2.81 24.22
N GLY A 27 9.84 1.55 24.48
CA GLY A 27 8.68 0.84 23.92
C GLY A 27 8.99 0.15 22.59
N SER A 28 8.06 -0.70 22.16
CA SER A 28 8.22 -1.49 20.95
C SER A 28 6.91 -1.62 20.17
N VAL A 29 7.03 -1.84 18.86
CA VAL A 29 5.90 -2.11 17.95
C VAL A 29 6.05 -3.51 17.40
N THR A 30 5.09 -4.39 17.67
CA THR A 30 4.99 -5.70 17.04
C THR A 30 4.14 -5.61 15.78
N TYR A 31 4.62 -6.20 14.69
CA TYR A 31 3.96 -6.20 13.38
C TYR A 31 4.29 -7.47 12.59
N SER A 32 3.48 -7.81 11.60
CA SER A 32 3.82 -8.83 10.61
C SER A 32 4.35 -8.17 9.34
N LEU A 33 5.40 -8.74 8.76
CA LEU A 33 5.99 -8.34 7.49
C LEU A 33 5.64 -9.34 6.40
N ARG A 34 5.20 -8.83 5.26
CA ARG A 34 5.06 -9.60 4.00
C ARG A 34 5.89 -8.93 2.91
N ILE A 35 6.70 -9.72 2.22
CA ILE A 35 7.47 -9.26 1.06
C ILE A 35 6.76 -9.68 -0.23
N HIS A 36 6.59 -8.70 -1.11
CA HIS A 36 6.03 -8.88 -2.43
C HIS A 36 7.16 -8.99 -3.47
N PRO A 37 6.94 -9.67 -4.62
CA PRO A 37 7.82 -9.52 -5.77
C PRO A 37 8.02 -8.03 -6.10
N ALA A 38 9.23 -7.64 -6.50
CA ALA A 38 9.55 -6.22 -6.71
C ALA A 38 8.65 -5.52 -7.74
N ASN A 39 8.12 -6.29 -8.69
CA ASN A 39 7.21 -5.86 -9.75
C ASN A 39 5.73 -6.15 -9.45
N ALA A 40 5.38 -6.45 -8.19
CA ALA A 40 4.01 -6.77 -7.82
C ALA A 40 3.05 -5.67 -8.29
N HIS A 41 3.37 -4.39 -8.11
CA HIS A 41 2.52 -3.27 -8.53
C HIS A 41 2.21 -3.20 -10.03
N VAL A 42 3.08 -3.71 -10.90
CA VAL A 42 2.88 -3.75 -12.36
C VAL A 42 2.49 -5.13 -12.89
N ALA A 43 2.44 -6.17 -12.05
CA ALA A 43 2.06 -7.51 -12.48
C ALA A 43 0.65 -7.48 -13.09
N ARG A 44 0.50 -8.13 -14.25
CA ARG A 44 -0.74 -8.10 -15.05
C ARG A 44 -1.91 -8.53 -14.18
N ILE A 45 -2.88 -7.64 -14.04
CA ILE A 45 -4.14 -7.93 -13.35
C ILE A 45 -4.92 -8.92 -14.23
N THR A 46 -5.15 -10.12 -13.72
CA THR A 46 -5.98 -11.13 -14.38
C THR A 46 -7.36 -11.10 -13.76
N GLY A 47 -8.18 -10.11 -14.12
CA GLY A 47 -9.55 -9.95 -13.62
C GLY A 47 -9.93 -8.50 -13.35
N GLU A 48 -11.12 -8.31 -12.80
CA GLU A 48 -11.57 -7.01 -12.28
C GLU A 48 -10.83 -6.72 -10.98
N LEU A 49 -10.30 -5.50 -10.85
CA LEU A 49 -9.56 -5.09 -9.68
C LEU A 49 -10.55 -4.71 -8.56
N ALA A 50 -10.57 -5.52 -7.50
CA ALA A 50 -11.38 -5.28 -6.32
C ALA A 50 -10.47 -5.00 -5.11
N PRO A 51 -10.88 -4.14 -4.14
CA PRO A 51 -10.07 -3.81 -2.98
C PRO A 51 -10.13 -4.92 -1.91
N THR A 52 -9.86 -6.17 -2.29
CA THR A 52 -9.87 -7.35 -1.40
C THR A 52 -8.50 -7.61 -0.75
N SER A 53 -7.47 -6.90 -1.21
CA SER A 53 -6.15 -6.83 -0.58
C SER A 53 -5.67 -5.39 -0.52
N ALA A 54 -4.73 -5.06 0.38
CA ALA A 54 -4.14 -3.73 0.43
C ALA A 54 -3.43 -3.37 -0.89
N LEU A 55 -2.76 -4.33 -1.53
CA LEU A 55 -2.10 -4.12 -2.83
C LEU A 55 -3.12 -3.81 -3.94
N ASP A 56 -4.23 -4.54 -4.00
CA ASP A 56 -5.26 -4.30 -5.01
C ASP A 56 -5.99 -2.98 -4.77
N ALA A 57 -6.29 -2.65 -3.51
CA ALA A 57 -6.81 -1.35 -3.14
C ALA A 57 -5.86 -0.21 -3.54
N ALA A 58 -4.55 -0.37 -3.33
CA ALA A 58 -3.53 0.60 -3.74
C ALA A 58 -3.46 0.76 -5.25
N ARG A 59 -3.48 -0.34 -6.01
CA ARG A 59 -3.52 -0.30 -7.47
C ARG A 59 -4.77 0.42 -7.96
N LEU A 60 -5.94 0.11 -7.40
CA LEU A 60 -7.21 0.70 -7.83
C LEU A 60 -7.24 2.19 -7.52
N LEU A 61 -6.78 2.57 -6.33
CA LEU A 61 -6.59 3.96 -5.93
C LEU A 61 -5.66 4.69 -6.90
N ASN A 62 -4.46 4.16 -7.15
CA ASN A 62 -3.47 4.80 -8.01
C ASN A 62 -3.94 4.87 -9.47
N LEU A 63 -4.74 3.91 -9.93
CA LEU A 63 -5.36 3.93 -11.26
C LEU A 63 -6.32 5.12 -11.41
N HIS A 64 -7.27 5.28 -10.48
CA HIS A 64 -8.18 6.43 -10.49
C HIS A 64 -7.43 7.76 -10.38
N LEU A 65 -6.43 7.83 -9.50
CA LEU A 65 -5.63 9.06 -9.33
C LEU A 65 -4.81 9.40 -10.58
N ALA A 66 -4.23 8.41 -11.26
CA ALA A 66 -3.51 8.61 -12.52
C ALA A 66 -4.44 9.03 -13.67
N ALA A 67 -5.72 8.65 -13.61
CA ALA A 67 -6.76 9.11 -14.53
C ALA A 67 -7.33 10.49 -14.18
N GLY A 68 -7.06 11.00 -12.97
CA GLY A 68 -7.61 12.27 -12.46
C GLY A 68 -8.98 12.14 -11.79
N ASP A 69 -9.47 10.91 -11.61
CA ASP A 69 -10.79 10.57 -11.06
C ASP A 69 -10.80 10.65 -9.53
N ILE A 70 -10.69 11.87 -8.99
CA ILE A 70 -10.56 12.08 -7.54
C ILE A 70 -11.79 11.66 -6.73
N GLU A 71 -12.97 11.60 -7.36
CA GLU A 71 -14.21 11.15 -6.73
C GLU A 71 -14.17 9.64 -6.47
N GLU A 72 -13.87 8.83 -7.49
CA GLU A 72 -13.70 7.38 -7.37
C GLU A 72 -12.55 7.02 -6.42
N ALA A 73 -11.42 7.74 -6.52
CA ALA A 73 -10.31 7.57 -5.59
C ALA A 73 -10.69 7.87 -4.13
N ALA A 74 -11.60 8.83 -3.90
CA ALA A 74 -12.06 9.18 -2.56
C ALA A 74 -12.99 8.11 -1.98
N LEU A 75 -13.79 7.42 -2.79
CA LEU A 75 -14.65 6.31 -2.34
C LEU A 75 -13.86 5.11 -1.81
N LEU A 76 -12.56 5.03 -2.11
CA LEU A 76 -11.64 4.01 -1.58
C LEU A 76 -11.06 4.37 -0.21
N SER A 77 -11.64 5.31 0.52
CA SER A 77 -11.20 5.74 1.86
C SER A 77 -12.24 5.44 2.94
N ASN A 78 -11.79 5.20 4.18
CA ASN A 78 -12.67 5.18 5.35
C ASN A 78 -13.16 6.59 5.77
N SER A 79 -12.71 7.64 5.07
CA SER A 79 -13.20 9.02 5.20
C SER A 79 -13.33 9.70 3.82
N PRO A 80 -14.29 9.28 2.96
CA PRO A 80 -14.34 9.70 1.56
C PRO A 80 -14.40 11.21 1.35
N ARG A 81 -15.24 11.91 2.12
CA ARG A 81 -15.36 13.37 2.02
C ARG A 81 -14.03 14.08 2.28
N ARG A 82 -13.34 13.69 3.36
CA ARG A 82 -12.04 14.26 3.71
C ARG A 82 -11.00 13.95 2.65
N ARG A 83 -10.99 12.72 2.14
CA ARG A 83 -10.08 12.29 1.06
C ARG A 83 -10.29 13.12 -0.20
N PHE A 84 -11.54 13.33 -0.60
CA PHE A 84 -11.88 14.18 -1.75
C PHE A 84 -11.36 15.61 -1.57
N GLU A 85 -11.61 16.23 -0.41
CA GLU A 85 -11.13 17.58 -0.11
C GLU A 85 -9.60 17.66 -0.25
N VAL A 86 -8.86 16.72 0.34
CA VAL A 86 -7.38 16.67 0.24
C VAL A 86 -6.91 16.47 -1.21
N LEU A 87 -7.53 15.56 -1.96
CA LEU A 87 -7.15 15.28 -3.34
C LEU A 87 -7.45 16.45 -4.27
N ARG A 88 -8.60 17.11 -4.09
CA ARG A 88 -8.98 18.32 -4.82
C ARG A 88 -7.96 19.43 -4.56
N ASP A 89 -7.70 19.74 -3.29
CA ASP A 89 -6.78 20.81 -2.91
C ASP A 89 -5.36 20.53 -3.43
N TYR A 90 -4.91 19.27 -3.39
CA TYR A 90 -3.63 18.89 -3.99
C TYR A 90 -3.63 19.08 -5.50
N ARG A 91 -4.65 18.60 -6.22
CA ARG A 91 -4.78 18.77 -7.68
C ARG A 91 -4.80 20.25 -8.08
N GLU A 92 -5.49 21.09 -7.33
CA GLU A 92 -5.51 22.54 -7.54
C GLU A 92 -4.12 23.17 -7.34
N SER A 93 -3.36 22.69 -6.35
CA SER A 93 -2.03 23.23 -6.05
C SER A 93 -0.95 22.89 -7.08
N VAL A 94 -1.02 21.71 -7.71
CA VAL A 94 0.01 21.25 -8.68
C VAL A 94 -0.45 21.32 -10.13
N GLY A 95 -1.75 21.42 -10.38
CA GLY A 95 -2.36 21.29 -11.70
C GLY A 95 -2.68 19.84 -12.07
N GLU A 96 -3.67 19.65 -12.94
CA GLU A 96 -4.20 18.33 -13.29
C GLU A 96 -3.16 17.38 -13.91
N GLU A 97 -2.37 17.87 -14.86
CA GLU A 97 -1.36 17.04 -15.53
C GLU A 97 -0.26 16.58 -14.57
N GLU A 98 0.19 17.48 -13.69
CA GLU A 98 1.18 17.13 -12.68
C GLU A 98 0.61 16.14 -11.66
N PHE A 99 -0.64 16.35 -11.24
CA PHE A 99 -1.35 15.43 -10.36
C PHE A 99 -1.39 14.00 -10.95
N LYS A 100 -1.85 13.88 -12.20
CA LYS A 100 -1.91 12.59 -12.92
C LYS A 100 -0.53 11.97 -13.04
N ARG A 101 0.47 12.76 -13.43
CA ARG A 101 1.87 12.32 -13.55
C ARG A 101 2.42 11.78 -12.24
N VAL A 102 2.18 12.46 -11.12
CA VAL A 102 2.65 12.03 -9.79
C VAL A 102 2.09 10.65 -9.42
N PHE A 103 0.80 10.41 -9.66
CA PHE A 103 0.19 9.13 -9.29
C PHE A 103 0.46 8.01 -10.31
N ALA A 104 0.63 8.33 -11.60
CA ALA A 104 1.05 7.36 -12.62
C ALA A 104 2.41 6.71 -12.31
N ARG A 105 3.29 7.41 -11.58
CA ARG A 105 4.59 6.87 -11.15
C ARG A 105 4.46 5.58 -10.34
N TYR A 106 3.37 5.34 -9.63
CA TYR A 106 3.19 4.09 -8.90
C TYR A 106 3.15 2.86 -9.80
N PHE A 107 3.04 3.01 -11.12
CA PHE A 107 3.12 1.94 -12.11
C PHE A 107 4.44 1.93 -12.90
N ASP A 108 5.39 2.81 -12.57
CA ASP A 108 6.71 2.79 -13.19
C ASP A 108 7.45 1.49 -12.81
N PRO A 109 8.03 0.76 -13.78
CA PRO A 109 8.78 -0.47 -13.50
C PRO A 109 10.04 -0.27 -12.66
N GLU A 110 10.59 0.95 -12.57
CA GLU A 110 11.72 1.27 -11.71
C GLU A 110 11.33 1.45 -10.24
N ASN A 111 10.06 1.80 -9.99
CA ASN A 111 9.48 1.89 -8.65
C ASN A 111 9.18 0.48 -8.12
N ARG A 112 9.17 0.32 -6.81
CA ARG A 112 9.04 -1.01 -6.17
C ARG A 112 8.19 -0.96 -4.92
N LEU A 113 7.36 -1.98 -4.74
CA LEU A 113 6.79 -2.29 -3.44
C LEU A 113 7.83 -3.03 -2.61
N LEU A 114 8.29 -2.43 -1.52
CA LEU A 114 9.31 -3.01 -0.64
C LEU A 114 8.70 -4.00 0.36
N ALA A 115 7.56 -3.64 0.93
CA ALA A 115 6.96 -4.38 2.02
C ALA A 115 5.47 -4.07 2.16
N GLU A 116 4.73 -5.06 2.66
CA GLU A 116 3.44 -4.88 3.31
C GLU A 116 3.62 -5.18 4.81
N ILE A 117 3.22 -4.22 5.65
CA ILE A 117 3.31 -4.31 7.11
C ILE A 117 1.90 -4.41 7.67
N ALA A 118 1.65 -5.35 8.57
CA ALA A 118 0.34 -5.57 9.18
C ALA A 118 0.37 -5.38 10.71
N ILE A 119 -0.64 -4.67 11.23
CA ILE A 119 -0.98 -4.60 12.65
C ILE A 119 -2.49 -4.78 12.75
N GLY A 120 -2.95 -5.94 13.23
CA GLY A 120 -4.38 -6.29 13.23
C GLY A 120 -4.96 -6.28 11.81
N ASN A 121 -6.02 -5.51 11.59
CA ASN A 121 -6.66 -5.28 10.29
C ASN A 121 -6.07 -4.08 9.52
N HIS A 122 -5.06 -3.39 10.06
CA HIS A 122 -4.40 -2.27 9.38
C HIS A 122 -3.20 -2.76 8.57
N ARG A 123 -2.94 -2.08 7.44
CA ARG A 123 -1.83 -2.36 6.54
C ARG A 123 -1.09 -1.08 6.20
N LEU A 124 0.21 -1.20 6.01
CA LEU A 124 1.06 -0.19 5.39
C LEU A 124 1.78 -0.83 4.21
N LEU A 125 1.59 -0.27 3.02
CA LEU A 125 2.43 -0.55 1.87
C LEU A 125 3.60 0.44 1.84
N VAL A 126 4.82 -0.08 1.80
CA VAL A 126 6.05 0.71 1.75
C VAL A 126 6.61 0.67 0.34
N TRP A 127 6.76 1.85 -0.26
CA TRP A 127 7.18 2.03 -1.65
C TRP A 127 8.58 2.63 -1.75
N ASP A 128 9.39 2.14 -2.69
CA ASP A 128 10.58 2.83 -3.21
C ASP A 128 10.21 3.54 -4.50
N LEU A 129 10.06 4.86 -4.43
CA LEU A 129 9.81 5.73 -5.57
C LEU A 129 11.14 6.36 -6.00
N LYS A 130 11.69 5.96 -7.15
CA LYS A 130 12.99 6.42 -7.67
C LYS A 130 13.02 7.90 -7.99
N GLU A 131 11.87 8.46 -8.35
CA GLU A 131 11.73 9.86 -8.69
C GLU A 131 10.70 10.55 -7.78
N GLY A 132 11.12 11.59 -7.05
CA GLY A 132 10.26 12.38 -6.17
C GLY A 132 10.95 12.89 -4.90
N ALA A 133 10.25 13.72 -4.12
CA ALA A 133 10.77 14.35 -2.89
C ALA A 133 11.02 13.33 -1.75
N THR A 134 10.31 12.20 -1.75
CA THR A 134 10.49 11.12 -0.77
C THR A 134 10.70 9.81 -1.49
N ARG A 135 11.94 9.29 -1.44
CA ARG A 135 12.26 7.99 -2.03
C ARG A 135 11.49 6.84 -1.37
N ILE A 136 11.15 6.97 -0.09
CA ILE A 136 10.33 6.00 0.64
C ILE A 136 8.95 6.60 0.96
N ALA A 137 7.91 6.07 0.32
CA ALA A 137 6.52 6.46 0.52
C ALA A 137 5.71 5.37 1.22
N GLY A 138 4.63 5.77 1.89
CA GLY A 138 3.73 4.86 2.60
C GLY A 138 2.28 5.08 2.20
N GLN A 139 1.55 4.00 1.96
CA GLN A 139 0.09 4.02 1.82
C GLN A 139 -0.54 3.18 2.94
N TYR A 140 -1.45 3.79 3.70
CA TYR A 140 -2.09 3.16 4.85
C TYR A 140 -3.47 2.66 4.46
N PHE A 141 -3.79 1.43 4.84
CA PHE A 141 -5.09 0.80 4.61
C PHE A 141 -5.63 0.18 5.89
N VAL A 142 -6.95 0.03 5.95
CA VAL A 142 -7.66 -0.72 6.98
C VAL A 142 -8.68 -1.64 6.32
N GLU A 143 -8.75 -2.87 6.79
CA GLU A 143 -9.77 -3.81 6.37
C GLU A 143 -11.07 -3.60 7.17
N ILE A 144 -12.17 -3.35 6.45
CA ILE A 144 -13.52 -3.18 6.97
C ILE A 144 -14.43 -4.06 6.12
N GLU A 145 -15.11 -5.02 6.75
CA GLU A 145 -16.07 -5.92 6.09
C GLU A 145 -15.49 -6.64 4.84
N GLY A 146 -14.23 -7.09 4.93
CA GLY A 146 -13.54 -7.81 3.85
C GLY A 146 -13.04 -6.91 2.71
N ARG A 147 -13.10 -5.58 2.87
CA ARG A 147 -12.58 -4.60 1.90
C ARG A 147 -11.49 -3.75 2.54
N TYR A 148 -10.43 -3.50 1.79
CA TYR A 148 -9.34 -2.61 2.17
C TYR A 148 -9.62 -1.19 1.68
N LEU A 149 -9.69 -0.25 2.62
CA LEU A 149 -9.87 1.18 2.34
C LEU A 149 -8.65 1.95 2.83
N VAL A 150 -8.35 3.10 2.22
CA VAL A 150 -7.35 4.04 2.70
C VAL A 150 -7.72 4.47 4.13
N ASP A 151 -6.75 4.37 5.03
CA ASP A 151 -6.93 4.71 6.44
C ASP A 151 -6.65 6.20 6.69
N ASP A 152 -7.66 7.04 6.44
CA ASP A 152 -7.59 8.49 6.64
C ASP A 152 -8.05 8.93 8.04
N VAL A 153 -8.72 8.06 8.79
CA VAL A 153 -9.12 8.31 10.18
C VAL A 153 -7.93 8.10 11.14
N PRO A 154 -7.58 9.08 12.00
CA PRO A 154 -6.53 8.89 13.00
C PRO A 154 -6.83 7.74 13.96
N ASN A 155 -5.85 6.88 14.20
CA ASN A 155 -5.93 5.78 15.17
C ASN A 155 -4.53 5.34 15.64
N ASP A 156 -4.48 4.52 16.70
CA ASP A 156 -3.23 4.06 17.32
C ASP A 156 -2.45 3.12 16.40
N ALA A 157 -3.13 2.23 15.67
CA ALA A 157 -2.48 1.32 14.73
C ALA A 157 -1.77 2.08 13.61
N ARG A 158 -2.39 3.13 13.05
CA ARG A 158 -1.80 4.03 12.06
C ARG A 158 -0.62 4.80 12.63
N THR A 159 -0.68 5.22 13.89
CA THR A 159 0.46 5.83 14.60
C THR A 159 1.63 4.86 14.69
N SER A 160 1.37 3.60 15.06
CA SER A 160 2.38 2.55 15.10
C SER A 160 2.97 2.24 13.72
N LEU A 161 2.13 2.11 12.69
CA LEU A 161 2.58 1.93 11.30
C LEU A 161 3.42 3.11 10.82
N ARG A 162 3.09 4.34 11.23
CA ARG A 162 3.93 5.52 10.94
C ARG A 162 5.32 5.40 11.55
N TRP A 163 5.47 4.89 12.77
CA TRP A 163 6.80 4.64 13.33
C TRP A 163 7.59 3.59 12.54
N VAL A 164 6.93 2.53 12.04
CA VAL A 164 7.57 1.56 11.14
C VAL A 164 8.01 2.23 9.83
N LEU A 165 7.18 3.07 9.21
CA LEU A 165 7.54 3.83 8.01
C LEU A 165 8.75 4.75 8.25
N GLU A 166 8.80 5.44 9.38
CA GLU A 166 9.96 6.29 9.73
C GLU A 166 11.24 5.47 9.94
N ALA A 167 11.13 4.24 10.45
CA ALA A 167 12.26 3.33 10.54
C ALA A 167 12.78 2.89 9.16
N TYR A 168 11.90 2.72 8.15
CA TYR A 168 12.33 2.54 6.76
C TYR A 168 12.98 3.81 6.18
N ARG A 169 12.39 4.99 6.43
CA ARG A 169 12.90 6.28 5.92
C ARG A 169 14.28 6.62 6.47
N SER A 170 14.54 6.28 7.72
CA SER A 170 15.83 6.47 8.38
C SER A 170 16.87 5.39 8.06
N GLY A 171 16.48 4.33 7.33
CA GLY A 171 17.36 3.20 7.01
C GLY A 171 17.58 2.23 8.18
N LYS A 172 16.88 2.40 9.31
CA LYS A 172 16.91 1.46 10.44
C LYS A 172 16.31 0.10 10.07
N LEU A 173 15.29 0.10 9.22
CA LEU A 173 14.78 -1.08 8.55
C LEU A 173 15.33 -1.06 7.12
N SER A 174 16.24 -1.98 6.82
CA SER A 174 16.83 -2.10 5.48
C SER A 174 15.92 -2.85 4.50
N ARG A 175 16.21 -2.66 3.22
CA ARG A 175 15.65 -3.41 2.08
C ARG A 175 16.25 -4.79 1.96
#